data_AF-A0A2M7VAC0-F1
#
_entry.id   AF-A0A2M7VAC0-F1
#
_cell.length_a   1.000
_cell.length_b   1.000
_cell.length_c   1.000
_cell.angle_alpha   90.00
_cell.angle_beta   90.00
_cell.angle_gamma   90.00
#
_symmetry.space_group_name_H-M   'P 1'
#
loop_
_entity.id
_entity.type
_entity.pdbx_description
1 polymer ?
#
loop_
_entity_poly.entity_id
_entity_poly.type
_entity_poly.pdbx_seq_one_letter_code
_entity_poly.pdbx_strand_id
1 'polypeptide(L)'
;MPNLTLNISADSVAWYGAIVATISMILVSYNVWRDRAKVIVSHQKGMKIINAIPPYSEDKDYLVVTITNKGRRPIRLGVVGLFCESGESLLLSNSLLDDPKNILNEENPEATVMAEQKDIDFLKVLYIQVFDKAGRSYKQYLSQFPTFRRFWYKIKNYLMNKKDNK
;
A
#
# COMPACT_ATOMS: atom_id res chain seq x y z
N MET A 1 -8.04 15.74 68.63
CA MET A 1 -8.44 15.04 67.39
C MET A 1 -7.50 13.86 67.21
N PRO A 2 -8.00 12.62 67.03
CA PRO A 2 -7.11 11.49 66.79
C PRO A 2 -6.45 11.63 65.41
N ASN A 3 -5.12 11.56 65.37
CA ASN A 3 -4.34 11.52 64.13
C ASN A 3 -4.32 10.08 63.61
N LEU A 4 -4.95 9.85 62.45
CA LEU A 4 -4.84 8.59 61.72
C LEU A 4 -3.58 8.63 60.86
N THR A 5 -2.54 7.90 61.26
CA THR A 5 -1.32 7.71 60.46
C THR A 5 -1.44 6.43 59.63
N LEU A 6 -1.68 6.57 58.33
CA LEU A 6 -1.67 5.46 57.38
C LEU A 6 -0.23 5.14 56.98
N ASN A 7 0.34 4.06 57.53
CA ASN A 7 1.65 3.54 57.09
C ASN A 7 1.45 2.71 55.82
N ILE A 8 1.52 3.37 54.67
CA ILE A 8 1.58 2.69 53.38
C ILE A 8 3.02 2.21 53.17
N SER A 9 3.23 0.90 53.05
CA SER A 9 4.59 0.39 52.80
C SER A 9 5.04 0.81 51.39
N ALA A 10 6.28 1.32 51.29
CA ALA A 10 6.86 1.74 50.02
C ALA A 10 6.87 0.59 49.00
N ASP A 11 7.08 -0.64 49.46
CA ASP A 11 7.01 -1.84 48.64
C ASP A 11 5.62 -2.04 48.03
N SER A 12 4.56 -1.76 48.79
CA SER A 12 3.18 -1.89 48.30
C SER A 12 2.89 -0.91 47.17
N VAL A 13 3.41 0.32 47.28
CA VAL A 13 3.28 1.34 46.24
C VAL A 13 4.12 0.98 45.02
N ALA A 14 5.31 0.41 45.22
CA ALA A 14 6.24 0.08 44.15
C ALA A 14 5.69 -1.01 43.21
N TRP A 15 5.17 -2.13 43.74
CA TRP A 15 4.63 -3.18 42.88
C TRP A 15 3.34 -2.75 42.17
N TYR A 16 2.47 -2.00 42.85
CA TYR A 16 1.27 -1.43 42.23
C TYR A 16 1.65 -0.47 41.09
N GLY A 17 2.61 0.42 41.34
CA GLY A 17 3.15 1.34 40.34
C GLY A 17 3.74 0.60 39.14
N ALA A 18 4.50 -0.47 39.37
CA ALA A 18 5.07 -1.30 38.30
C ALA A 18 4.00 -1.97 37.43
N ILE A 19 2.93 -2.51 38.04
CA ILE A 19 1.82 -3.12 37.29
C ILE A 19 1.10 -2.08 36.44
N VAL A 20 0.72 -0.95 37.04
CA VAL A 20 0.00 0.12 36.32
C VAL A 20 0.87 0.67 35.18
N ALA A 21 2.16 0.88 35.42
CA ALA A 21 3.10 1.32 34.39
C ALA A 21 3.20 0.31 33.24
N THR A 22 3.27 -0.98 33.53
CA THR A 22 3.35 -2.05 32.52
C THR A 22 2.10 -2.10 31.66
N ILE A 23 0.91 -2.07 32.27
CA ILE A 23 -0.37 -2.05 31.53
C ILE A 23 -0.45 -0.80 30.64
N SER A 24 -0.09 0.36 31.19
CA SER A 24 -0.07 1.62 30.44
C SER A 24 0.86 1.54 29.23
N MET A 25 2.07 0.99 29.42
CA MET A 25 3.05 0.79 28.35
C MET A 25 2.50 -0.12 27.24
N ILE A 26 1.83 -1.22 27.59
CA ILE A 26 1.23 -2.14 26.62
C ILE A 26 0.15 -1.44 25.80
N LEU A 27 -0.76 -0.70 26.45
CA LEU A 27 -1.84 0.01 25.77
C LEU A 27 -1.32 1.10 24.82
N VAL A 28 -0.33 1.89 25.26
CA VAL A 28 0.29 2.91 24.42
C VAL A 28 1.02 2.26 23.24
N SER A 29 1.79 1.20 23.48
CA SER A 29 2.51 0.47 22.42
C SER A 29 1.54 -0.12 21.39
N TYR A 30 0.44 -0.70 21.85
CA TYR A 30 -0.62 -1.22 20.98
C TYR A 30 -1.26 -0.12 20.13
N ASN A 31 -1.60 1.03 20.72
CA ASN A 31 -2.16 2.16 19.99
C ASN A 31 -1.17 2.70 18.94
N VAL A 32 0.10 2.87 19.29
CA VAL A 32 1.14 3.30 18.35
C VAL A 32 1.31 2.32 17.19
N TRP A 33 1.20 1.02 17.43
CA TRP A 33 1.27 0.02 16.37
C TRP A 33 0.01 0.01 15.49
N ARG A 34 -1.17 0.19 16.08
CA ARG A 34 -2.47 0.23 15.41
C ARG A 34 -2.66 1.50 14.57
N ASP A 35 -2.17 2.65 15.03
CA ASP A 35 -2.35 3.95 14.38
C ASP A 35 -1.44 4.17 13.15
N ARG A 36 -0.66 3.16 12.76
CA ARG A 36 0.15 3.20 11.56
C ARG A 36 -0.71 3.03 10.31
N ALA A 37 -0.40 3.84 9.30
CA ALA A 37 -0.88 3.64 7.94
C ALA A 37 -0.50 2.24 7.43
N LYS A 38 -1.50 1.47 6.97
CA LYS A 38 -1.31 0.13 6.40
C LYS A 38 -2.05 0.06 5.08
N VAL A 39 -1.36 0.41 3.99
CA VAL A 39 -1.95 0.35 2.64
C VAL A 39 -1.66 -1.00 2.02
N ILE A 40 -2.70 -1.64 1.49
CA ILE A 40 -2.61 -2.85 0.68
C ILE A 40 -3.09 -2.51 -0.73
N VAL A 41 -2.35 -2.99 -1.72
CA VAL A 41 -2.69 -2.81 -3.13
C VAL A 41 -3.01 -4.19 -3.69
N SER A 42 -4.21 -4.36 -4.22
CA SER A 42 -4.65 -5.54 -4.95
C SER A 42 -4.94 -5.19 -6.41
N HIS A 43 -4.85 -6.19 -7.28
CA HIS A 43 -5.10 -5.98 -8.70
C HIS A 43 -5.87 -7.14 -9.31
N GLN A 44 -6.72 -6.83 -10.28
CA GLN A 44 -7.47 -7.79 -11.08
C GLN A 44 -7.33 -7.44 -12.56
N LYS A 45 -7.13 -8.46 -13.40
CA LYS A 45 -6.87 -8.30 -14.84
C LYS A 45 -8.01 -8.91 -15.65
N GLY A 46 -8.21 -8.45 -16.90
CA GLY A 46 -9.21 -9.01 -17.81
C GLY A 46 -10.63 -8.73 -17.37
N MET A 47 -10.86 -7.63 -16.64
CA MET A 47 -12.18 -7.27 -16.16
C MET A 47 -12.92 -6.49 -17.24
N LYS A 48 -14.17 -6.88 -17.54
CA LYS A 48 -15.06 -6.12 -18.42
C LYS A 48 -16.08 -5.35 -17.60
N ILE A 49 -16.51 -4.21 -18.12
CA ILE A 49 -17.56 -3.40 -17.54
C ILE A 49 -18.87 -3.73 -18.25
N ILE A 50 -19.95 -3.91 -17.50
CA ILE A 50 -21.31 -4.06 -18.01
C ILE A 50 -22.05 -2.76 -17.69
N ASN A 51 -22.88 -2.26 -18.62
CA ASN A 51 -23.53 -0.95 -18.56
C ASN A 51 -22.51 0.19 -18.43
N ALA A 52 -21.52 0.21 -19.33
CA ALA A 52 -20.43 1.17 -19.25
C ALA A 52 -20.93 2.61 -19.40
N ILE A 53 -20.44 3.49 -18.52
CA ILE A 53 -20.68 4.93 -18.57
C ILE A 53 -19.44 5.60 -19.15
N PRO A 54 -19.56 6.63 -20.02
CA PRO A 54 -18.40 7.37 -20.52
C PRO A 54 -17.48 7.84 -19.38
N PRO A 55 -16.14 7.66 -19.50
CA PRO A 55 -15.38 7.29 -20.69
C PRO A 55 -15.11 5.77 -20.87
N TYR A 56 -15.77 4.90 -20.11
CA TYR A 56 -15.55 3.45 -20.17
C TYR A 56 -16.35 2.80 -21.32
N SER A 57 -15.90 1.65 -21.81
CA SER A 57 -16.51 0.89 -22.91
C SER A 57 -16.56 -0.61 -22.55
N GLU A 58 -17.64 -1.28 -22.93
CA GLU A 58 -17.87 -2.70 -22.62
C GLU A 58 -16.98 -3.65 -23.44
N ASP A 59 -16.49 -3.19 -24.58
CA ASP A 59 -15.68 -3.97 -25.51
C ASP A 59 -14.20 -4.03 -25.11
N LYS A 60 -13.83 -3.37 -24.01
CA LYS A 60 -12.45 -3.24 -23.55
C LYS A 60 -12.22 -4.00 -22.27
N ASP A 61 -11.03 -4.58 -22.16
CA ASP A 61 -10.55 -5.19 -20.92
C ASP A 61 -9.85 -4.13 -20.05
N TYR A 62 -10.12 -4.19 -18.75
CA TYR A 62 -9.59 -3.24 -17.76
C TYR A 62 -8.74 -3.93 -16.70
N LEU A 63 -7.68 -3.24 -16.32
CA LEU A 63 -6.92 -3.47 -15.10
C LEU A 63 -7.61 -2.70 -13.98
N VAL A 64 -8.04 -3.43 -12.95
CA VAL A 64 -8.61 -2.85 -11.75
C VAL A 64 -7.54 -2.91 -10.67
N VAL A 65 -7.18 -1.76 -10.12
CA VAL A 65 -6.26 -1.63 -8.99
C VAL A 65 -7.05 -1.10 -7.81
N THR A 66 -7.17 -1.91 -6.77
CA THR A 66 -7.87 -1.54 -5.53
C THR A 66 -6.83 -1.28 -4.45
N ILE A 67 -7.01 -0.16 -3.76
CA ILE A 67 -6.08 0.35 -2.76
C ILE A 67 -6.87 0.48 -1.47
N THR A 68 -6.49 -0.32 -0.48
CA THR A 68 -7.20 -0.42 0.79
C THR A 68 -6.29 0.08 1.92
N ASN A 69 -6.74 1.07 2.68
CA ASN A 69 -6.14 1.47 3.94
C ASN A 69 -6.70 0.60 5.07
N LYS A 70 -5.90 -0.33 5.56
CA LYS A 70 -6.18 -1.12 6.77
C LYS A 70 -5.71 -0.42 8.06
N GLY A 71 -5.16 0.78 7.96
CA GLY A 71 -4.74 1.60 9.09
C GLY A 71 -5.81 2.61 9.47
N ARG A 72 -5.71 3.15 10.70
CA ARG A 72 -6.64 4.17 11.22
C ARG A 72 -6.32 5.58 10.73
N ARG A 73 -5.05 5.84 10.43
CA ARG A 73 -4.61 7.16 9.98
C ARG A 73 -5.08 7.40 8.54
N PRO A 74 -5.76 8.52 8.25
CA PRO A 74 -6.19 8.82 6.90
C PRO A 74 -4.99 9.04 5.97
N ILE A 75 -5.14 8.59 4.73
CA ILE A 75 -4.11 8.64 3.69
C ILE A 75 -4.72 9.26 2.45
N ARG A 76 -4.00 10.18 1.79
CA ARG A 76 -4.44 10.76 0.53
C ARG A 76 -3.66 10.16 -0.61
N LEU A 77 -4.32 9.38 -1.45
CA LEU A 77 -3.69 8.82 -2.63
C LEU A 77 -3.23 9.95 -3.56
N GLY A 78 -2.00 9.79 -4.04
CA GLY A 78 -1.45 10.58 -5.13
C GLY A 78 -1.53 9.74 -6.39
N VAL A 79 -0.38 9.33 -6.91
CA VAL A 79 -0.28 8.71 -8.23
C VAL A 79 -0.16 7.19 -8.11
N VAL A 80 -0.85 6.48 -9.00
CA VAL A 80 -0.72 5.03 -9.17
C VAL A 80 0.00 4.77 -10.48
N GLY A 81 1.02 3.92 -10.44
CA GLY A 81 1.81 3.56 -11.61
C GLY A 81 2.19 2.09 -11.68
N LEU A 82 2.46 1.63 -12.90
CA LEU A 82 3.01 0.33 -13.23
C LEU A 82 4.48 0.50 -13.57
N PHE A 83 5.34 -0.28 -12.93
CA PHE A 83 6.78 -0.19 -13.11
C PHE A 83 7.29 -1.42 -13.87
N CYS A 84 7.97 -1.18 -14.99
CA CYS A 84 8.43 -2.22 -15.89
C CYS A 84 9.88 -2.63 -15.64
N GLU A 85 10.25 -3.83 -16.10
CA GLU A 85 11.63 -4.36 -16.06
C GLU A 85 12.63 -3.49 -16.83
N SER A 86 12.17 -2.84 -17.90
CA SER A 86 12.95 -1.91 -18.73
C SER A 86 13.37 -0.64 -18.01
N GLY A 87 12.72 -0.30 -16.89
CA GLY A 87 12.88 0.99 -16.20
C GLY A 87 11.82 2.03 -16.59
N GLU A 88 10.99 1.75 -17.59
CA GLU A 88 9.84 2.58 -17.94
C GLU A 88 8.74 2.44 -16.88
N SER A 89 7.98 3.53 -16.67
CA SER A 89 6.83 3.56 -15.75
C SER A 89 5.61 4.10 -16.47
N LEU A 90 4.50 3.36 -16.39
CA LEU A 90 3.20 3.78 -16.90
C LEU A 90 2.38 4.35 -15.75
N LEU A 91 1.93 5.60 -15.87
CA LEU A 91 1.05 6.22 -14.87
C LEU A 91 -0.41 5.98 -15.25
N LEU A 92 -1.23 5.65 -14.27
CA LEU A 92 -2.67 5.52 -14.49
C LEU A 92 -3.29 6.92 -14.48
N SER A 93 -3.75 7.41 -15.63
CA SER A 93 -4.30 8.76 -15.78
C SER A 93 -5.44 9.05 -14.80
N ASN A 94 -6.29 8.07 -14.53
CA ASN A 94 -7.38 8.16 -13.55
C ASN A 94 -6.89 8.44 -12.12
N SER A 95 -5.65 8.14 -11.79
CA SER A 95 -5.05 8.47 -10.48
C SER A 95 -4.52 9.91 -10.38
N LEU A 96 -4.41 10.64 -11.49
CA LEU A 96 -3.92 12.01 -11.49
C LEU A 96 -4.98 13.03 -11.05
N LEU A 97 -6.25 12.65 -11.14
CA LEU A 97 -7.37 13.46 -10.71
C LEU A 97 -7.44 13.49 -9.17
N ASP A 98 -7.47 14.69 -8.61
CA ASP A 98 -7.57 14.89 -7.16
C ASP A 98 -9.02 14.78 -6.71
N ASP A 99 -9.53 13.54 -6.64
CA ASP A 99 -10.89 13.21 -6.21
C ASP A 99 -10.94 13.07 -4.67
N PRO A 100 -11.96 13.61 -3.96
CA PRO A 100 -12.20 13.30 -2.55
C PRO A 100 -12.20 11.80 -2.21
N LYS A 101 -12.58 10.92 -3.15
CA LYS A 101 -12.52 9.46 -3.03
C LYS A 101 -11.10 8.91 -2.86
N ASN A 102 -10.08 9.71 -3.15
CA ASN A 102 -8.68 9.37 -2.91
C ASN A 102 -8.26 9.52 -1.44
N ILE A 103 -9.13 10.02 -0.55
CA ILE A 103 -8.88 10.06 0.89
C ILE A 103 -9.39 8.77 1.51
N LEU A 104 -8.46 7.92 1.93
CA LEU A 104 -8.75 6.63 2.55
C LEU A 104 -8.73 6.76 4.08
N ASN A 105 -9.89 6.59 4.71
CA ASN A 105 -10.07 6.64 6.17
C ASN A 105 -10.83 5.39 6.65
N GLU A 106 -11.24 5.34 7.92
CA GLU A 106 -11.96 4.17 8.46
C GLU A 106 -13.35 3.98 7.85
N GLU A 107 -14.01 5.06 7.42
CA GLU A 107 -15.35 5.02 6.84
C GLU A 107 -15.34 4.66 5.35
N ASN A 108 -14.33 5.14 4.63
CA ASN A 108 -14.06 4.82 3.24
C ASN A 108 -12.62 4.32 3.10
N PRO A 109 -12.35 3.05 3.44
CA PRO A 109 -11.00 2.52 3.45
C PRO A 109 -10.46 2.20 2.06
N GLU A 110 -11.28 2.26 1.01
CA GLU A 110 -10.92 1.75 -0.32
C GLU A 110 -11.08 2.79 -1.42
N ALA A 111 -10.14 2.77 -2.36
CA ALA A 111 -10.27 3.45 -3.63
C ALA A 111 -9.86 2.51 -4.76
N THR A 112 -10.55 2.62 -5.88
CA THR A 112 -10.32 1.79 -7.05
C THR A 112 -9.96 2.67 -8.23
N VAL A 113 -8.84 2.33 -8.87
CA VAL A 113 -8.37 2.97 -10.11
C VAL A 113 -8.43 1.94 -11.21
N MET A 114 -9.02 2.32 -12.34
CA MET A 114 -9.14 1.48 -13.52
C MET A 114 -8.31 2.03 -14.67
N ALA A 115 -7.77 1.14 -15.49
CA ALA A 115 -7.03 1.49 -16.71
C ALA A 115 -7.27 0.45 -17.80
N GLU A 116 -7.33 0.90 -19.05
CA GLU A 116 -7.46 0.03 -20.21
C GLU A 116 -6.22 -0.86 -20.36
N GLN A 117 -6.41 -2.15 -20.63
CA GLN A 117 -5.31 -3.13 -20.71
C GLN A 117 -4.61 -3.19 -22.07
N LYS A 118 -5.19 -2.58 -23.11
CA LYS A 118 -4.74 -2.71 -24.49
C LYS A 118 -3.24 -2.45 -24.68
N ASP A 119 -2.71 -1.45 -23.97
CA ASP A 119 -1.30 -1.03 -24.09
C ASP A 119 -0.41 -1.54 -22.93
N ILE A 120 -0.91 -2.46 -22.10
CA ILE A 120 -0.21 -2.95 -20.91
C ILE A 120 0.31 -4.37 -21.15
N ASP A 121 1.60 -4.49 -21.39
CA ASP A 121 2.29 -5.79 -21.40
C ASP A 121 2.63 -6.23 -19.96
N PHE A 122 1.74 -6.99 -19.34
CA PHE A 122 1.92 -7.51 -17.97
C PHE A 122 3.14 -8.41 -17.79
N LEU A 123 3.74 -8.92 -18.86
CA LEU A 123 5.00 -9.66 -18.77
C LEU A 123 6.20 -8.74 -18.59
N LYS A 124 6.06 -7.44 -18.88
CA LYS A 124 7.11 -6.45 -18.62
C LYS A 124 6.91 -5.72 -17.30
N VAL A 125 5.71 -5.76 -16.71
CA VAL A 125 5.41 -5.11 -15.43
C VAL A 125 5.92 -5.94 -14.25
N LEU A 126 6.76 -5.35 -13.40
CA LEU A 126 7.27 -5.94 -12.17
C LEU A 126 6.32 -5.75 -10.99
N TYR A 127 5.91 -4.51 -10.75
CA TYR A 127 5.10 -4.12 -9.62
C TYR A 127 4.20 -2.93 -9.93
N ILE A 128 3.10 -2.86 -9.19
CA ILE A 128 2.24 -1.69 -9.08
C ILE A 128 2.75 -0.88 -7.90
N GLN A 129 2.89 0.43 -8.06
CA GLN A 129 3.26 1.33 -6.98
C GLN A 129 2.23 2.44 -6.83
N VAL A 130 1.85 2.68 -5.58
CA VAL A 130 0.96 3.76 -5.18
C VAL A 130 1.77 4.76 -4.38
N PHE A 131 1.75 6.02 -4.79
CA PHE A 131 2.34 7.13 -4.07
C PHE A 131 1.25 7.88 -3.30
N ASP A 132 1.51 8.14 -2.03
CA ASP A 132 0.71 9.05 -1.20
C ASP A 132 1.21 10.49 -1.43
N LYS A 133 0.32 11.48 -1.27
CA LYS A 133 0.68 12.90 -1.26
C LYS A 133 1.71 13.25 -0.17
N ALA A 134 1.80 12.46 0.90
CA ALA A 134 2.85 12.59 1.92
C ALA A 134 4.23 12.06 1.48
N GLY A 135 4.40 11.61 0.23
CA GLY A 135 5.67 11.10 -0.32
C GLY A 135 5.97 9.64 0.04
N ARG A 136 5.04 8.93 0.68
CA ARG A 136 5.17 7.49 0.94
C ARG A 136 4.84 6.69 -0.31
N SER A 137 5.40 5.49 -0.40
CA SER A 137 5.11 4.60 -1.53
C SER A 137 4.83 3.18 -1.08
N TYR A 138 3.87 2.54 -1.75
CA TYR A 138 3.39 1.20 -1.44
C TYR A 138 3.48 0.35 -2.70
N LYS A 139 4.14 -0.80 -2.61
CA LYS A 139 4.45 -1.66 -3.77
C LYS A 139 3.74 -2.99 -3.65
N GLN A 140 3.14 -3.42 -4.76
CA GLN A 140 2.62 -4.77 -4.93
C GLN A 140 3.26 -5.41 -6.16
N TYR A 141 4.05 -6.46 -5.95
CA TYR A 141 4.66 -7.21 -7.04
C TYR A 141 3.62 -8.08 -7.73
N LEU A 142 3.69 -8.15 -9.07
CA LEU A 142 2.80 -9.01 -9.86
C LEU A 142 3.31 -10.46 -9.94
N SER A 143 4.61 -10.69 -9.74
CA SER A 143 5.18 -12.05 -9.72
C SER A 143 5.37 -12.55 -8.29
N GLN A 144 5.24 -13.87 -8.10
CA GLN A 144 5.54 -14.52 -6.82
C GLN A 144 7.03 -14.42 -6.46
N PHE A 145 7.92 -14.37 -7.47
CA PHE A 145 9.38 -14.30 -7.30
C PHE A 145 9.99 -13.11 -8.07
N PRO A 146 9.79 -11.86 -7.60
CA PRO A 146 10.21 -10.66 -8.33
C PRO A 146 11.73 -10.54 -8.47
N THR A 147 12.48 -10.97 -7.45
CA THR A 147 13.95 -10.87 -7.43
C THR A 147 14.59 -11.77 -8.47
N PHE A 148 14.11 -13.01 -8.61
CA PHE A 148 14.63 -13.97 -9.58
C PHE A 148 14.35 -13.52 -11.02
N ARG A 149 13.13 -13.04 -11.28
CA ARG A 149 12.73 -12.53 -12.59
C ARG A 149 13.61 -11.35 -13.04
N ARG A 150 13.85 -10.39 -12.14
CA ARG A 150 14.72 -9.23 -12.40
C ARG A 150 16.16 -9.65 -12.67
N PHE A 151 16.68 -10.64 -11.94
CA PHE A 151 18.01 -11.19 -12.17
C PHE A 151 18.13 -11.88 -13.54
N TRP A 152 17.15 -12.72 -13.89
CA TRP A 152 17.11 -13.41 -15.17
C TRP A 152 17.01 -12.44 -16.36
N TYR A 153 16.19 -11.39 -16.24
CA TYR A 153 16.08 -10.33 -17.25
C TYR A 153 17.42 -9.60 -17.47
N LYS A 154 18.14 -9.27 -16.40
CA LYS A 154 19.49 -8.67 -16.49
C LYS A 154 20.48 -9.58 -17.21
N ILE A 155 20.49 -10.87 -16.89
CA ILE A 155 21.37 -11.84 -17.57
C ILE A 155 21.01 -11.93 -19.05
N LYS A 156 19.72 -12.05 -19.37
CA LYS A 156 19.24 -12.17 -20.76
C LYS A 156 19.66 -10.95 -21.59
N ASN A 157 19.46 -9.74 -21.08
CA ASN A 157 19.86 -8.52 -21.77
C ASN A 157 21.38 -8.40 -21.93
N TYR A 158 22.15 -8.82 -20.92
CA TYR A 158 23.61 -8.85 -21.01
C TYR A 158 24.10 -9.82 -22.11
N LEU A 159 23.46 -11.00 -22.22
CA LEU A 159 23.79 -11.98 -23.25
C LEU A 159 23.39 -11.53 -24.66
N MET A 160 22.23 -10.87 -24.81
CA MET A 160 21.79 -10.32 -26.10
C MET A 160 22.70 -9.17 -26.58
N ASN A 161 23.01 -8.20 -25.72
CA ASN A 161 23.92 -7.10 -26.07
C ASN A 161 25.34 -7.56 -26.43
N LYS A 162 25.78 -8.73 -25.95
CA LYS A 162 27.06 -9.33 -26.32
C LYS A 162 27.03 -9.97 -27.71
N LYS A 163 25.85 -10.40 -28.18
CA LYS A 163 25.67 -11.05 -29.48
C LYS A 163 25.61 -10.04 -30.63
N ASP A 164 25.08 -8.85 -30.37
CA ASP A 164 24.97 -7.77 -31.37
C ASP A 164 26.28 -6.99 -31.57
N ASN A 165 27.28 -7.19 -30.68
CA ASN A 165 28.62 -6.60 -30.76
C ASN A 165 29.68 -7.55 -31.35
N LYS A 166 29.27 -8.64 -31.99
CA LYS A 166 30.15 -9.60 -32.70
C LYS A 166 29.74 -9.70 -34.16
#